data_AF-A0A7W0UWQ4-F1
#
_entry.id   AF-A0A7W0UWQ4-F1
#
_cell.length_a   1.000
_cell.length_b   1.000
_cell.length_c   1.000
_cell.angle_alpha   90.00
_cell.angle_beta   90.00
_cell.angle_gamma   90.00
#
_symmetry.space_group_name_H-M   'P 1'
#
loop_
_entity.id
_entity.type
_entity.pdbx_description
1 polymer ?
#
loop_
_entity_poly.entity_id
_entity_poly.type
_entity_poly.pdbx_seq_one_letter_code
_entity_poly.pdbx_strand_id
1 'polypeptide(L)'
;MSSLSKSLLLFMLNCFDANLTLLWVRTGVATEGNALMARLLDMGNAPFLGTKLLVGAFAGYVLYRSSHLLLARRGMKLVLGIYGALMLVHVATGFSALGWQIPETALAYLFYLPNAFLSLIF
;
A
#
# COMPACT_ATOMS: atom_id res chain seq x y z
N MET A 1 -13.32 -16.87 2.63
CA MET A 1 -13.69 -15.59 1.96
C MET A 1 -13.95 -15.82 0.47
N SER A 2 -15.09 -15.36 -0.03
CA SER A 2 -15.42 -15.39 -1.46
C SER A 2 -14.50 -14.46 -2.26
N SER A 3 -14.43 -14.65 -3.58
CA SER A 3 -13.68 -13.76 -4.48
C SER A 3 -14.20 -12.32 -4.44
N LEU A 4 -15.51 -12.15 -4.26
CA LEU A 4 -16.15 -10.85 -4.10
C LEU A 4 -15.64 -10.15 -2.83
N SER A 5 -15.66 -10.83 -1.68
CA SER A 5 -15.20 -10.24 -0.41
C SER A 5 -13.74 -9.80 -0.48
N LYS A 6 -12.88 -10.59 -1.13
CA LYS A 6 -11.45 -10.24 -1.31
C LYS A 6 -11.26 -9.01 -2.20
N SER A 7 -12.05 -8.91 -3.27
CA SER A 7 -11.97 -7.78 -4.20
C SER A 7 -12.53 -6.50 -3.57
N LEU A 8 -13.60 -6.61 -2.79
CA LEU A 8 -14.13 -5.50 -1.99
C LEU A 8 -13.12 -5.07 -0.92
N LEU A 9 -12.50 -6.02 -0.22
CA LEU A 9 -11.45 -5.71 0.76
C LEU A 9 -10.28 -4.99 0.09
N LEU A 10 -9.82 -5.47 -1.07
CA LEU A 10 -8.76 -4.81 -1.84
C LEU A 10 -9.14 -3.37 -2.19
N PHE A 11 -10.37 -3.15 -2.67
CA PHE A 11 -10.85 -1.81 -2.98
C PHE A 11 -10.88 -0.92 -1.73
N MET A 12 -11.39 -1.41 -0.60
CA MET A 12 -11.42 -0.64 0.65
C MET A 12 -10.02 -0.30 1.17
N LEU A 13 -9.06 -1.23 1.07
CA LEU A 13 -7.67 -0.97 1.43
C LEU A 13 -7.05 0.09 0.52
N ASN A 14 -7.34 0.06 -0.77
CA ASN A 14 -6.93 1.11 -1.71
C ASN A 14 -7.57 2.47 -1.41
N CYS A 15 -8.85 2.51 -1.02
CA CYS A 15 -9.50 3.73 -0.56
C CYS A 15 -8.81 4.30 0.68
N PHE A 16 -8.49 3.45 1.66
CA PHE A 16 -7.84 3.87 2.89
C PHE A 16 -6.41 4.37 2.63
N ASP A 17 -5.65 3.63 1.82
CA ASP A 17 -4.34 4.06 1.30
C ASP A 17 -4.41 5.45 0.66
N ALA A 18 -5.38 5.70 -0.23
CA ALA A 18 -5.54 7.01 -0.86
C ALA A 18 -5.77 8.16 0.14
N ASN A 19 -6.63 7.94 1.14
CA ASN A 19 -6.90 8.95 2.16
C ASN A 19 -5.69 9.19 3.07
N LEU A 20 -4.99 8.12 3.46
CA LEU A 20 -3.80 8.22 4.29
C LEU A 20 -2.64 8.89 3.55
N THR A 21 -2.38 8.52 2.29
CA THR A 21 -1.40 9.24 1.45
C THR A 21 -1.71 10.73 1.43
N LEU A 22 -2.96 11.11 1.17
CA LEU A 22 -3.35 12.51 1.12
C LEU A 22 -3.11 13.20 2.47
N LEU A 23 -3.50 12.55 3.58
CA LEU A 23 -3.23 13.06 4.92
C LEU A 23 -1.73 13.30 5.13
N TRP A 24 -0.88 12.31 4.86
CA TRP A 24 0.56 12.38 5.11
C TRP A 24 1.27 13.40 4.22
N VAL A 25 0.90 13.48 2.94
CA VAL A 25 1.49 14.45 2.01
C VAL A 25 1.04 15.87 2.34
N ARG A 26 -0.25 16.08 2.63
CA ARG A 26 -0.77 17.43 2.91
C ARG A 26 -0.36 17.97 4.27
N THR A 27 -0.05 17.10 5.24
CA THR A 27 0.51 17.49 6.54
C THR A 27 2.03 17.61 6.54
N GLY A 28 2.70 17.32 5.41
CA GLY A 28 4.16 17.40 5.28
C GLY A 28 4.92 16.28 5.98
N VAL A 29 4.24 15.22 6.42
CA VAL A 29 4.83 14.06 7.11
C VAL A 29 5.58 13.16 6.13
N ALA A 30 5.10 13.03 4.90
CA ALA A 30 5.71 12.19 3.88
C ALA A 30 5.60 12.81 2.48
N THR A 31 6.37 12.28 1.53
CA THR A 31 6.26 12.63 0.10
C THR A 31 5.70 11.44 -0.69
N GLU A 32 5.08 11.72 -1.83
CA GLU A 32 4.57 10.68 -2.72
C GLU A 32 5.71 10.06 -3.53
N GLY A 33 5.98 8.77 -3.33
CA GLY A 33 7.08 8.07 -4.00
C GLY A 33 6.83 7.77 -5.49
N ASN A 34 5.57 7.75 -5.93
CA ASN A 34 5.22 7.56 -7.33
C ASN A 34 5.16 8.91 -8.07
N ALA A 35 6.08 9.12 -9.01
CA ALA A 35 6.19 10.38 -9.75
C ALA A 35 4.90 10.79 -10.50
N LEU A 36 4.15 9.83 -11.06
CA LEU A 36 2.86 10.11 -11.71
C LEU A 36 1.83 10.58 -10.67
N MET A 37 1.74 9.91 -9.52
CA MET A 37 0.81 10.29 -8.46
C MET A 37 1.18 11.62 -7.81
N ALA A 38 2.48 11.93 -7.68
CA ALA A 38 2.96 13.21 -7.21
C ALA A 38 2.46 14.35 -8.11
N ARG A 39 2.54 14.19 -9.44
CA ARG A 39 1.96 15.16 -10.39
C ARG A 39 0.46 15.33 -10.24
N LEU A 40 -0.27 14.24 -10.00
CA LEU A 40 -1.72 14.33 -9.74
C LEU A 40 -2.01 15.07 -8.44
N LEU A 41 -1.21 14.87 -7.39
CA LEU A 41 -1.31 15.64 -6.14
C LEU A 41 -1.03 17.12 -6.34
N ASP A 42 -0.07 17.48 -7.20
CA ASP A 42 0.22 18.87 -7.58
C ASP A 42 -0.99 19.52 -8.29
N MET A 43 -1.71 18.75 -9.12
CA MET A 43 -2.94 19.20 -9.78
C MET A 43 -4.14 19.33 -8.82
N GLY A 44 -4.10 18.65 -7.67
CA GLY A 44 -5.09 18.76 -6.60
C GLY A 44 -5.48 17.43 -5.97
N ASN A 45 -6.33 17.48 -4.95
CA ASN A 45 -6.79 16.28 -4.23
C ASN A 45 -7.70 15.40 -5.08
N ALA A 46 -8.61 16.01 -5.85
CA ALA A 46 -9.57 15.30 -6.69
C ALA A 46 -8.91 14.43 -7.79
N PRO A 47 -7.96 14.92 -8.60
CA PRO A 47 -7.32 14.09 -9.63
C PRO A 47 -6.53 12.91 -9.04
N PHE A 48 -5.86 13.11 -7.90
CA PHE A 48 -5.18 12.03 -7.19
C PHE A 48 -6.16 10.97 -6.67
N LEU A 49 -7.16 11.37 -5.89
CA LEU A 49 -8.16 10.46 -5.33
C LEU A 49 -8.94 9.74 -6.42
N GLY A 50 -9.41 10.48 -7.43
CA GLY A 50 -10.16 9.93 -8.56
C GLY A 50 -9.38 8.85 -9.29
N THR A 51 -8.11 9.11 -9.61
CA THR A 51 -7.25 8.13 -10.28
C THR A 51 -7.03 6.89 -9.40
N LYS A 52 -6.71 7.08 -8.13
CA LYS A 52 -6.46 5.97 -7.20
C LYS A 52 -7.70 5.10 -7.01
N LEU A 53 -8.89 5.71 -6.92
CA LEU A 53 -10.17 4.99 -6.83
C LEU A 53 -10.51 4.24 -8.12
N LEU A 54 -10.36 4.88 -9.28
CA LEU A 54 -10.66 4.26 -10.58
C LEU A 54 -9.75 3.06 -10.85
N VAL A 55 -8.45 3.20 -10.61
CA VAL A 55 -7.48 2.11 -10.79
C VAL A 55 -7.74 0.98 -9.81
N GLY A 56 -8.01 1.29 -8.53
CA GLY A 56 -8.33 0.28 -7.52
C GLY A 56 -9.62 -0.48 -7.83
N ALA A 57 -10.67 0.22 -8.24
CA ALA A 57 -11.93 -0.39 -8.66
C ALA A 57 -11.74 -1.28 -9.89
N PHE A 58 -11.00 -0.79 -10.89
CA PHE A 58 -10.69 -1.54 -12.10
C PHE A 58 -9.93 -2.82 -11.79
N ALA A 59 -8.85 -2.74 -11.00
CA ALA A 59 -8.05 -3.91 -10.61
C ALA A 59 -8.89 -4.93 -9.81
N GLY A 60 -9.68 -4.45 -8.83
CA GLY A 60 -10.59 -5.30 -8.05
C GLY A 60 -11.62 -6.01 -8.93
N TYR A 61 -12.24 -5.29 -9.87
CA TYR A 61 -13.20 -5.85 -10.82
C TYR A 61 -12.56 -6.90 -11.74
N VAL A 62 -11.39 -6.60 -12.32
CA VAL A 62 -10.68 -7.54 -13.22
C VAL A 62 -10.33 -8.83 -12.48
N LEU A 63 -9.81 -8.74 -11.26
CA LEU A 63 -9.47 -9.91 -10.46
C LEU A 63 -10.71 -10.70 -10.01
N TYR A 64 -11.80 -10.01 -9.69
CA TYR A 64 -13.09 -10.65 -9.40
C TYR A 64 -13.61 -11.43 -10.61
N ARG A 65 -13.68 -10.78 -11.78
CA ARG A 65 -14.17 -11.38 -13.03
C ARG A 65 -13.30 -12.57 -13.46
N SER A 66 -12.00 -12.45 -13.27
CA SER A 66 -11.00 -13.48 -13.60
C SER A 66 -10.84 -14.54 -12.51
N SER A 67 -11.63 -14.52 -11.44
CA SER A 67 -11.41 -15.39 -10.27
C SER A 67 -11.64 -16.89 -10.51
N HIS A 68 -12.15 -17.26 -11.69
CA HIS A 68 -12.18 -18.64 -12.17
C HIS A 68 -10.75 -19.16 -12.46
N LEU A 69 -9.80 -18.28 -12.80
CA LEU A 69 -8.40 -18.60 -13.05
C LEU A 69 -7.62 -18.77 -11.74
N LEU A 70 -6.77 -19.80 -11.67
CA LEU A 70 -5.88 -20.03 -10.52
C LEU A 70 -4.92 -18.85 -10.29
N LEU A 71 -4.40 -18.26 -11.37
CA LEU A 71 -3.48 -17.12 -11.31
C LEU A 71 -4.15 -15.92 -10.63
N ALA A 72 -5.37 -15.55 -11.02
CA ALA A 72 -6.09 -14.43 -10.41
C ALA A 72 -6.36 -14.67 -8.91
N ARG A 73 -6.66 -15.91 -8.51
CA ARG A 73 -6.86 -16.26 -7.09
C ARG A 73 -5.58 -16.15 -6.25
N ARG A 74 -4.44 -16.56 -6.81
CA ARG A 74 -3.13 -16.42 -6.16
C ARG A 74 -2.68 -14.95 -6.13
N GLY A 75 -2.82 -14.25 -7.25
CA GLY A 75 -2.55 -12.82 -7.38
C GLY A 75 -3.35 -11.98 -6.38
N MET A 76 -4.65 -12.26 -6.22
CA MET A 76 -5.48 -11.59 -5.22
C MET A 76 -4.93 -11.77 -3.78
N LYS A 77 -4.48 -12.98 -3.41
CA LYS A 77 -3.89 -13.20 -2.08
C LYS A 77 -2.58 -12.41 -1.93
N LEU A 78 -1.73 -12.42 -2.96
CA LEU A 78 -0.47 -11.70 -2.96
C LEU A 78 -0.69 -10.19 -2.81
N VAL A 79 -1.56 -9.61 -3.63
CA VAL A 79 -1.86 -8.16 -3.60
C VAL A 79 -2.48 -7.76 -2.27
N LEU A 80 -3.40 -8.57 -1.71
CA LEU A 80 -3.93 -8.31 -0.36
C LEU A 80 -2.83 -8.36 0.71
N GLY A 81 -1.87 -9.28 0.59
CA GLY A 81 -0.71 -9.33 1.48
C GLY A 81 0.16 -8.08 1.37
N ILE A 82 0.43 -7.61 0.15
CA ILE A 82 1.17 -6.36 -0.10
C ILE A 82 0.42 -5.16 0.48
N TYR A 83 -0.89 -5.05 0.26
CA TYR A 83 -1.70 -3.98 0.86
C TYR A 83 -1.69 -4.07 2.39
N GLY A 84 -1.74 -5.27 2.97
CA GLY A 84 -1.58 -5.46 4.41
C GLY A 84 -0.25 -4.89 4.93
N ALA A 85 0.85 -5.19 4.25
CA ALA A 85 2.17 -4.64 4.58
C ALA A 85 2.20 -3.10 4.43
N LEU A 86 1.61 -2.55 3.37
CA LEU A 86 1.50 -1.09 3.17
C LEU A 86 0.70 -0.42 4.30
N MET A 87 -0.35 -1.07 4.83
CA MET A 87 -1.09 -0.51 5.96
C MET A 87 -0.24 -0.43 7.22
N LEU A 88 0.65 -1.42 7.45
CA LEU A 88 1.62 -1.34 8.54
C LEU A 88 2.59 -0.17 8.36
N VAL A 89 3.01 0.11 7.12
CA VAL A 89 3.83 1.30 6.82
C VAL A 89 3.10 2.57 7.21
N HIS A 90 1.82 2.73 6.85
CA HIS A 90 1.05 3.90 7.27
C HIS A 90 0.89 4.03 8.79
N VAL A 91 0.71 2.91 9.49
CA VAL A 91 0.66 2.91 10.96
C VAL A 91 2.00 3.37 11.53
N ALA A 92 3.11 2.87 11.00
CA ALA A 92 4.45 3.31 11.38
C ALA A 92 4.69 4.80 11.08
N THR A 93 4.25 5.29 9.92
CA THR A 93 4.27 6.72 9.58
C THR A 93 3.43 7.53 10.57
N GLY A 94 2.25 7.05 10.97
CA GLY A 94 1.41 7.68 11.98
C GLY A 94 2.09 7.76 13.34
N PHE A 95 2.73 6.68 13.81
CA PHE A 95 3.53 6.71 15.03
C PHE A 95 4.68 7.71 14.95
N SER A 96 5.42 7.72 13.84
CA SER A 96 6.49 8.69 13.60
C SER A 96 5.98 10.13 13.62
N ALA A 97 4.82 10.41 13.01
CA ALA A 97 4.19 11.72 13.01
C ALA A 97 3.74 12.19 14.41
N LEU A 98 3.38 11.25 15.30
CA LEU A 98 3.04 11.52 16.69
C LEU A 98 4.27 11.68 17.60
N GLY A 99 5.48 11.69 17.04
CA GLY A 99 6.72 11.87 17.78
C GLY A 99 7.28 10.58 18.40
N TRP A 100 6.71 9.41 18.08
CA TRP A 100 7.30 8.14 18.47
C TRP A 100 8.58 7.89 17.67
N GLN A 101 9.73 7.91 18.34
CA GLN A 101 11.00 7.58 17.73
C GLN A 101 11.14 6.06 17.63
N ILE A 102 11.35 5.56 16.42
CA ILE A 102 11.64 4.14 16.22
C ILE A 102 13.00 3.84 16.88
N PRO A 103 13.10 2.82 17.74
CA PRO A 103 14.38 2.43 18.33
C PRO A 103 15.40 2.14 17.23
N GLU A 104 16.60 2.73 17.31
CA GLU A 104 17.65 2.57 16.30
C GLU A 104 18.02 1.10 16.04
N THR A 105 17.88 0.26 17.07
CA THR A 105 18.05 -1.20 16.99
C THR A 105 17.05 -1.86 16.04
N ALA A 106 15.78 -1.42 16.03
CA ALA A 106 14.76 -1.96 15.14
C ALA A 106 15.01 -1.58 13.67
N LEU A 107 15.49 -0.36 13.40
CA LEU A 107 15.92 0.07 12.07
C LEU A 107 17.11 -0.76 11.59
N ALA A 108 18.11 -0.96 12.46
CA ALA A 108 19.27 -1.80 12.14
C ALA A 108 18.84 -3.21 11.69
N TYR A 109 17.99 -3.90 12.47
CA TYR A 109 17.52 -5.24 12.09
C TYR A 109 16.81 -5.29 10.73
N LEU A 110 16.03 -4.25 10.38
CA LEU A 110 15.30 -4.18 9.12
C LEU A 110 16.26 -3.99 7.92
N PHE A 111 17.30 -3.18 8.07
CA PHE A 111 18.33 -3.00 7.04
C PHE A 111 19.34 -4.15 6.95
N TYR A 112 19.55 -4.91 8.03
CA TYR A 112 20.42 -6.10 8.02
C TYR A 112 19.71 -7.38 7.54
N LEU A 113 18.38 -7.43 7.55
CA LEU A 113 17.59 -8.58 7.08
C LEU A 113 17.93 -9.06 5.66
N PRO A 114 18.08 -8.17 4.66
CA PRO A 114 18.53 -8.56 3.32
C PRO A 114 19.91 -9.23 3.34
N ASN A 115 20.86 -8.69 4.11
CA ASN A 115 22.21 -9.24 4.21
C ASN A 115 22.24 -10.59 4.95
N ALA A 116 21.47 -10.72 6.04
CA ALA A 116 21.33 -11.97 6.79
C ALA A 116 20.67 -13.08 5.96
N PHE A 117 19.70 -12.72 5.11
CA PHE A 117 19.07 -13.65 4.18
C PHE A 117 20.04 -14.07 3.06
N LEU A 118 20.80 -13.14 2.50
CA LEU A 118 21.84 -13.44 1.51
C LEU A 118 22.93 -14.34 2.10
N SER A 119 23.38 -14.12 3.34
CA SER A 119 24.38 -14.97 4.02
C SER A 119 23.89 -16.37 4.40
N LEU A 120 22.58 -16.64 4.32
CA LEU A 120 22.03 -17.99 4.50
C LEU A 120 21.97 -18.79 3.19
N ILE A 121 22.11 -18.11 2.04
CA ILE A 121 21.94 -18.68 0.69
C ILE A 121 23.28 -18.78 -0.05
N PHE A 122 24.27 -17.96 0.31
CA PHE A 122 25.65 -17.97 -0.19
C PHE A 122 26.63 -18.33 0.93
#